data_AF-A0A8S4S3I5-F1
#
_entry.id   AF-A0A8S4S3I5-F1
#
_cell.length_a   1.000
_cell.length_b   1.000
_cell.length_c   1.000
_cell.angle_alpha   90.00
_cell.angle_beta   90.00
_cell.angle_gamma   90.00
#
_symmetry.space_group_name_H-M   'P 1'
#
loop_
_entity.id
_entity.type
_entity.pdbx_description
1 polymer ?
#
loop_
_entity_poly.entity_id
_entity_poly.type
_entity_poly.pdbx_seq_one_letter_code
_entity_poly.pdbx_strand_id
1 'polypeptide(L)'
;MGLIRWLRVIQRAMERAMLGVSLCDRIRNVEIRRRTRVTEIAQRVAKLKWQWAGHIVRRKDGRWAPRVWNGSPELVSAALVDP
;
A
#
# COMPACT_ATOMS: atom_id res chain seq x y z
N MET A 1 3.82 9.35 -6.67
CA MET A 1 2.35 9.45 -6.81
C MET A 1 1.74 8.72 -8.04
N GLY A 2 2.51 8.32 -9.06
CA GLY A 2 1.95 7.76 -10.31
C GLY A 2 1.31 6.37 -10.22
N LEU A 3 1.83 5.46 -9.38
CA LEU A 3 1.38 4.06 -9.34
C LEU A 3 -0.10 3.90 -8.93
N ILE A 4 -0.53 4.62 -7.89
CA ILE A 4 -1.93 4.56 -7.41
C ILE A 4 -2.89 5.09 -8.48
N ARG A 5 -2.49 6.12 -9.22
CA ARG A 5 -3.27 6.66 -10.34
C ARG A 5 -3.41 5.63 -11.45
N TRP A 6 -2.32 4.96 -11.82
CA TRP A 6 -2.34 3.90 -12.83
C TRP A 6 -3.24 2.71 -12.42
N LEU A 7 -3.12 2.24 -11.18
CA LEU A 7 -3.97 1.17 -10.65
C LEU A 7 -5.46 1.54 -10.68
N ARG A 8 -5.80 2.80 -10.37
CA ARG A 8 -7.18 3.31 -10.48
C ARG A 8 -7.70 3.31 -11.93
N VAL A 9 -6.84 3.61 -12.90
CA VAL A 9 -7.20 3.56 -14.33
C VAL A 9 -7.47 2.11 -14.75
N ILE A 10 -6.59 1.17 -14.40
CA ILE A 10 -6.79 -0.26 -14.68
C ILE A 10 -8.06 -0.78 -14.03
N GLN A 11 -8.28 -0.51 -12.74
CA GLN A 11 -9.50 -0.90 -12.05
C GLN A 11 -10.73 -0.36 -12.77
N ARG A 12 -10.72 0.90 -13.20
CA ARG A 12 -11.84 1.51 -13.93
C ARG A 12 -12.08 0.84 -15.28
N ALA A 13 -11.04 0.45 -16.00
CA ALA A 13 -11.16 -0.27 -17.26
C ALA A 13 -11.78 -1.67 -17.05
N MET A 14 -11.33 -2.39 -16.03
CA MET A 14 -11.90 -3.69 -15.66
C MET A 14 -13.37 -3.58 -15.24
N GLU A 15 -13.72 -2.60 -14.41
CA GLU A 15 -15.11 -2.37 -13.99
C GLU A 15 -16.03 -2.06 -15.18
N ARG A 16 -15.52 -1.35 -16.21
CA ARG A 16 -16.27 -1.11 -17.45
C ARG A 16 -16.50 -2.39 -18.24
N ALA A 17 -15.47 -3.22 -18.39
CA ALA A 17 -15.57 -4.51 -19.06
C ALA A 17 -16.57 -5.44 -18.35
N MET A 18 -16.55 -5.50 -17.01
CA MET A 18 -17.50 -6.29 -16.21
C MET A 18 -18.96 -5.88 -16.43
N LEU A 19 -19.22 -4.59 -16.63
CA LEU A 19 -20.56 -4.06 -16.87
C LEU A 19 -20.96 -4.04 -18.35
N GLY A 20 -20.05 -4.39 -19.27
CA GLY A 20 -20.28 -4.29 -20.72
C GLY A 20 -20.46 -2.86 -21.22
N VAL A 21 -19.88 -1.86 -20.54
CA VAL A 21 -20.05 -0.44 -20.87
C VAL A 21 -18.81 0.14 -21.55
N SER A 22 -19.04 0.94 -22.58
CA SER A 22 -18.02 1.63 -23.37
C SER A 22 -17.77 3.05 -22.84
N LEU A 23 -16.79 3.75 -23.43
CA LEU A 23 -16.58 5.18 -23.16
C LEU A 23 -17.67 6.06 -23.78
N CYS A 24 -18.29 5.61 -24.88
CA CYS A 24 -19.34 6.33 -25.60
C CYS A 24 -20.62 6.47 -24.78
N ASP A 25 -20.87 5.53 -23.85
CA ASP A 25 -22.02 5.59 -22.95
C ASP A 25 -21.92 6.74 -21.94
N ARG A 26 -20.74 7.39 -21.83
CA ARG A 26 -20.47 8.55 -20.96
C ARG A 26 -20.92 8.35 -19.50
N ILE A 27 -20.97 7.10 -19.03
CA ILE A 27 -21.36 6.76 -17.67
C ILE A 27 -20.29 7.27 -16.70
N ARG A 28 -20.73 8.05 -15.72
CA ARG A 28 -19.86 8.61 -14.68
C ARG A 28 -19.19 7.51 -13.88
N ASN A 29 -17.92 7.72 -13.52
CA ASN A 29 -17.17 6.76 -12.70
C ASN A 29 -17.86 6.45 -11.35
N VAL A 30 -18.58 7.43 -10.77
CA VAL A 30 -19.34 7.22 -9.52
C VAL A 30 -20.43 6.17 -9.68
N GLU A 31 -21.12 6.17 -10.83
CA GLU A 31 -22.17 5.21 -11.12
C GLU A 31 -21.60 3.80 -11.38
N ILE A 32 -20.49 3.71 -12.11
CA ILE A 32 -19.78 2.45 -12.31
C ILE A 32 -19.35 1.84 -10.95
N ARG A 33 -18.80 2.65 -10.04
CA ARG A 33 -18.45 2.20 -8.66
C ARG A 33 -19.68 1.72 -7.89
N ARG A 34 -20.80 2.43 -7.99
CA ARG A 34 -22.05 2.07 -7.30
C ARG A 34 -22.57 0.71 -7.76
N ARG A 35 -22.48 0.43 -9.07
CA ARG A 35 -22.94 -0.84 -9.67
C ARG A 35 -22.03 -2.01 -9.32
N THR A 36 -20.72 -1.84 -9.42
CA THR A 36 -19.77 -2.95 -9.18
C THR A 36 -19.53 -3.22 -7.69
N ARG A 37 -19.68 -2.20 -6.83
CA ARG A 37 -19.38 -2.28 -5.37
C ARG A 37 -17.97 -2.78 -5.06
N VAL A 38 -17.06 -2.70 -6.02
CA VAL A 38 -15.66 -3.11 -5.87
C VAL A 38 -14.94 -2.09 -4.99
N THR A 39 -14.18 -2.57 -4.02
CA THR A 39 -13.39 -1.72 -3.12
C THR A 39 -12.34 -0.91 -3.90
N GLU A 40 -12.09 0.33 -3.50
CA GLU A 40 -11.02 1.13 -4.11
C GLU A 40 -9.65 0.46 -3.92
N ILE A 41 -8.91 0.23 -5.02
CA ILE A 41 -7.58 -0.39 -4.97
C ILE A 41 -6.58 0.44 -4.15
N ALA A 42 -6.72 1.77 -4.13
CA ALA A 42 -5.88 2.65 -3.32
C ALA A 42 -6.00 2.33 -1.82
N GLN A 43 -7.24 2.14 -1.34
CA GLN A 43 -7.50 1.77 0.05
C GLN A 43 -7.00 0.37 0.35
N ARG A 44 -7.20 -0.58 -0.58
CA ARG A 44 -6.71 -1.95 -0.42
C ARG A 44 -5.19 -2.01 -0.34
N VAL A 45 -4.49 -1.32 -1.24
CA VAL A 45 -3.02 -1.23 -1.24
C VAL A 45 -2.53 -0.60 0.06
N ALA A 46 -3.14 0.52 0.51
CA ALA A 46 -2.77 1.14 1.77
C ALA A 46 -2.94 0.18 2.96
N LYS A 47 -4.09 -0.51 3.04
CA LYS A 47 -4.36 -1.50 4.09
C LYS A 47 -3.33 -2.62 4.08
N LEU A 48 -3.04 -3.20 2.92
CA LEU A 48 -2.05 -4.26 2.80
C LEU A 48 -0.65 -3.80 3.19
N LYS A 49 -0.25 -2.58 2.80
CA LYS A 49 1.03 -1.99 3.22
C LYS A 49 1.11 -1.85 4.74
N TRP A 50 0.04 -1.37 5.39
CA TRP A 50 -0.02 -1.26 6.84
C TRP A 50 -0.02 -2.62 7.54
N GLN A 51 -0.74 -3.61 7.00
CA GLN A 51 -0.74 -4.98 7.52
C GLN A 51 0.65 -5.62 7.42
N TRP A 52 1.33 -5.41 6.30
CA TRP A 52 2.72 -5.85 6.12
C TRP A 52 3.65 -5.15 7.11
N ALA A 53 3.57 -3.82 7.25
CA ALA A 53 4.38 -3.09 8.22
C ALA A 53 4.16 -3.62 9.65
N GLY A 54 2.89 -3.84 10.04
CA GLY A 54 2.58 -4.44 11.34
C GLY A 54 3.08 -5.88 11.49
N HIS A 55 3.05 -6.69 10.43
CA HIS A 55 3.65 -8.03 10.44
C HIS A 55 5.15 -7.95 10.66
N ILE A 56 5.86 -7.07 9.95
CA ILE A 56 7.31 -6.85 10.09
C ILE A 56 7.68 -6.35 11.49
N VAL A 57 6.88 -5.50 12.13
CA VAL A 57 7.15 -5.06 13.51
C VAL A 57 7.03 -6.22 14.52
N ARG A 58 6.13 -7.17 14.29
CA ARG A 58 5.92 -8.35 15.18
C ARG A 58 6.89 -9.51 14.92
N ARG A 59 7.65 -9.43 13.83
CA ARG A 59 8.61 -10.44 13.38
C ARG A 59 9.83 -10.43 14.33
N LYS A 60 10.01 -11.52 15.09
CA LYS A 60 11.09 -11.70 16.10
C LYS A 60 12.44 -12.09 15.50
N ASP A 61 12.52 -12.25 14.18
CA ASP A 61 13.67 -12.73 13.41
C ASP A 61 14.87 -11.75 13.36
N GLY A 62 14.93 -10.73 14.22
CA GLY A 62 16.11 -9.88 14.45
C GLY A 62 16.61 -9.06 13.25
N ARG A 63 16.00 -9.22 12.06
CA ARG A 63 16.43 -8.55 10.82
C ARG A 63 16.08 -7.07 10.77
N TRP A 64 14.99 -6.67 11.45
CA TRP A 64 14.47 -5.30 11.42
C TRP A 64 14.41 -4.66 12.81
N ALA A 65 13.94 -5.38 13.84
CA ALA A 65 13.73 -4.80 15.18
C ALA A 65 15.01 -4.17 15.78
N PRO A 66 16.19 -4.82 15.79
CA PRO A 66 17.44 -4.22 16.27
C PRO A 66 18.07 -3.21 15.29
N ARG A 67 17.63 -3.11 14.04
CA ARG A 67 18.22 -2.15 13.08
C ARG A 67 17.44 -0.84 13.03
N VAL A 68 16.12 -0.93 13.23
CA VAL A 68 15.18 0.21 13.22
C VAL A 68 15.03 0.84 14.60
N TRP A 69 14.93 0.04 15.67
CA TRP A 69 14.96 0.54 17.06
C TRP A 69 16.37 1.02 17.47
N ASN A 70 17.34 0.26 16.95
CA ASN A 70 18.77 0.42 17.01
C ASN A 70 19.32 1.85 16.90
N GLY A 71 18.77 2.61 15.94
CA GLY A 71 19.45 3.79 15.37
C GLY A 71 20.95 3.53 15.14
N SER A 72 21.34 2.35 14.67
CA SER A 72 22.73 1.84 14.65
C SER A 72 23.63 2.26 15.84
N PRO A 73 23.68 1.48 16.93
CA PRO A 73 24.57 1.71 18.06
C PRO A 73 26.01 1.25 17.81
N GLU A 74 26.37 0.74 16.63
CA GLU A 74 27.77 0.49 16.28
C GLU A 74 28.61 1.79 16.41
N LEU A 75 27.98 2.96 16.32
CA LEU A 75 28.58 4.27 16.62
C LEU A 75 28.40 4.75 18.07
N VAL A 76 27.42 4.23 18.79
CA VAL A 76 27.14 4.60 20.20
C VAL A 76 28.01 3.79 21.16
N SER A 77 28.32 2.54 20.82
CA SER A 77 29.31 1.71 21.53
C SER A 77 30.74 2.23 21.37
N ALA A 78 31.04 3.01 20.32
CA ALA A 78 32.32 3.71 20.18
C ALA A 78 32.39 5.02 21.00
N ALA A 79 31.26 5.50 21.53
CA ALA A 79 31.15 6.76 22.29
C ALA A 79 30.88 6.56 23.79
N LEU A 80 30.72 5.30 24.24
CA LEU A 80 30.49 4.93 25.63
C LEU A 80 31.71 4.27 26.29
N VAL A 81 32.90 4.85 26.06
CA VAL A 81 33.89 5.02 27.15
C VAL A 81 34.39 3.67 27.71
N ASP A 82 35.48 3.09 27.17
CA ASP A 82 36.84 3.55 27.49
C ASP A 82 36.88 4.25 28.85
N PRO A 83 37.09 3.46 29.92
CA PRO A 83 38.43 3.33 30.48
C PRO A 83 38.95 1.89 30.53
#